data_AF-A0A921IVM7-F1
#
_entry.id   AF-A0A921IVM7-F1
#
_cell.length_a   1.000
_cell.length_b   1.000
_cell.length_c   1.000
_cell.angle_alpha   90.00
_cell.angle_beta   90.00
_cell.angle_gamma   90.00
#
_symmetry.space_group_name_H-M   'P 1'
#
loop_
_entity.id
_entity.type
_entity.pdbx_description
1 polymer ?
#
loop_
_entity_poly.entity_id
_entity_poly.type
_entity_poly.pdbx_seq_one_letter_code
_entity_poly.pdbx_strand_id
1 'polypeptide(L)'
;MARPRGSGYSADVRRAAAELFAAGKGYRVAARTLAIPETVARSWARTFAVGGADALLANPQHRTSYELEVKVAAAHDHVDRGKSLREVMVAHGIASEAALRLWCRKYRAGGVEALAERPRGPKPRGNA
;
A
#
# COMPACT_ATOMS: atom_id res chain seq x y z
N MET A 1 -20.05 -16.44 9.74
CA MET A 1 -18.60 -16.47 10.00
C MET A 1 -18.03 -15.07 9.85
N ALA A 2 -17.51 -14.49 10.94
CA ALA A 2 -16.97 -13.14 10.97
C ALA A 2 -15.61 -13.11 10.25
N ARG A 3 -15.44 -12.20 9.28
CA ARG A 3 -14.17 -11.98 8.57
C ARG A 3 -13.20 -11.27 9.52
N PRO A 4 -12.05 -11.86 9.90
CA PRO A 4 -11.05 -11.10 10.63
C PRO A 4 -10.53 -9.97 9.72
N ARG A 5 -10.67 -8.74 10.22
CA ARG A 5 -10.14 -7.54 9.58
C ARG A 5 -8.63 -7.47 9.82
N GLY A 6 -7.88 -8.05 8.90
CA GLY A 6 -6.43 -7.93 8.74
C GLY A 6 -6.07 -8.29 7.31
N SER A 7 -6.20 -7.32 6.39
CA SER A 7 -6.25 -7.54 4.94
C SER A 7 -4.87 -7.69 4.29
N GLY A 8 -4.14 -8.76 4.59
CA GLY A 8 -2.91 -9.11 3.88
C GLY A 8 -2.54 -10.56 4.10
N TYR A 9 -2.17 -11.28 3.04
CA TYR A 9 -1.47 -12.57 3.18
C TYR A 9 -0.10 -12.33 3.80
N SER A 10 0.30 -13.20 4.74
CA SER A 10 1.61 -13.12 5.39
C SER A 10 2.75 -13.17 4.37
N ALA A 11 3.90 -12.62 4.76
CA ALA A 11 5.11 -12.66 3.93
C ALA A 11 5.50 -14.10 3.57
N ASP A 12 5.26 -15.06 4.46
CA ASP A 12 5.58 -16.47 4.23
C ASP A 12 4.71 -17.09 3.14
N VAL A 13 3.40 -16.78 3.10
CA VAL A 13 2.51 -17.25 2.03
C VAL A 13 2.91 -16.66 0.67
N ARG A 14 3.38 -15.42 0.65
CA ARG A 14 3.90 -14.78 -0.57
C ARG A 14 5.22 -15.37 -1.02
N ARG A 15 6.11 -15.70 -0.08
CA ARG A 15 7.39 -16.37 -0.37
C ARG A 15 7.15 -17.75 -0.98
N ALA A 16 6.27 -18.54 -0.37
CA ALA A 16 5.88 -19.84 -0.91
C ALA A 16 5.24 -19.72 -2.32
N ALA A 17 4.44 -18.67 -2.56
CA ALA A 17 3.93 -18.40 -3.90
C ALA A 17 5.03 -18.04 -4.90
N ALA A 18 6.00 -17.21 -4.51
CA ALA A 18 7.14 -16.84 -5.34
C ALA A 18 7.98 -18.07 -5.71
N GLU A 19 8.22 -18.99 -4.77
CA GLU A 19 8.93 -20.25 -5.02
C GLU A 19 8.18 -21.13 -6.02
N LEU A 20 6.85 -21.25 -5.88
CA LEU A 20 6.03 -22.00 -6.83
C LEU A 20 6.08 -21.40 -8.23
N PHE A 21 6.04 -20.06 -8.35
CA PHE A 21 6.15 -19.39 -9.66
C PHE A 21 7.56 -19.49 -10.26
N ALA A 22 8.61 -19.38 -9.43
CA ALA A 22 10.00 -19.58 -9.86
C ALA A 22 10.24 -21.02 -10.35
N ALA A 23 9.56 -22.00 -9.74
CA ALA A 23 9.54 -23.39 -10.20
C ALA A 23 8.63 -23.64 -11.42
N GLY A 24 8.10 -22.58 -12.06
CA GLY A 24 7.26 -22.66 -13.25
C GLY A 24 5.84 -23.19 -13.00
N LYS A 25 5.40 -23.30 -11.73
CA LYS A 25 4.04 -23.76 -11.41
C LYS A 25 3.04 -22.66 -11.73
N GLY A 26 1.96 -23.03 -12.42
CA GLY A 26 0.87 -22.09 -12.73
C GLY A 26 0.07 -21.67 -11.50
N TYR A 27 -0.64 -20.53 -11.61
CA TYR A 27 -1.40 -19.94 -10.50
C TYR A 27 -2.47 -20.86 -9.90
N ARG A 28 -3.06 -21.79 -10.66
CA ARG A 28 -4.03 -22.76 -10.14
C ARG A 28 -3.40 -23.73 -9.14
N VAL A 29 -2.16 -24.15 -9.42
CA VAL A 29 -1.40 -25.02 -8.51
C VAL A 29 -1.07 -24.24 -7.24
N ALA A 30 -0.56 -23.02 -7.37
CA ALA A 30 -0.28 -22.14 -6.23
C ALA A 30 -1.52 -21.87 -5.37
N ALA A 31 -2.68 -21.65 -5.98
CA ALA A 31 -3.95 -21.46 -5.27
C ALA A 31 -4.32 -22.66 -4.39
N ARG A 32 -4.22 -23.87 -4.94
CA ARG A 32 -4.53 -25.11 -4.22
C ARG A 32 -3.51 -25.40 -3.13
N THR A 33 -2.22 -25.26 -3.42
CA THR A 33 -1.13 -25.53 -2.48
C THR A 33 -1.15 -24.59 -1.28
N LEU A 34 -1.50 -23.31 -1.49
CA LEU A 34 -1.49 -22.29 -0.44
C LEU A 34 -2.87 -22.03 0.18
N ALA A 35 -3.90 -22.77 -0.24
CA ALA A 35 -5.29 -22.58 0.15
C ALA A 35 -5.76 -21.10 0.00
N ILE A 36 -5.34 -20.45 -1.09
CA ILE A 36 -5.74 -19.07 -1.42
C ILE A 36 -6.73 -19.05 -2.60
N PRO A 37 -7.62 -18.05 -2.71
CA PRO A 37 -8.48 -17.90 -3.87
C PRO A 37 -7.69 -17.78 -5.17
N GLU A 38 -8.16 -18.42 -6.24
CA GLU A 38 -7.52 -18.36 -7.56
C GLU A 38 -7.36 -16.94 -8.09
N THR A 39 -8.29 -16.04 -7.75
CA THR A 39 -8.23 -14.62 -8.14
C THR A 39 -6.99 -13.93 -7.56
N VAL A 40 -6.62 -14.25 -6.34
CA VAL A 40 -5.40 -13.75 -5.68
C VAL A 40 -4.17 -14.37 -6.31
N ALA A 41 -4.15 -15.70 -6.46
CA ALA A 41 -3.02 -16.40 -7.07
C ALA A 41 -2.74 -15.92 -8.50
N ARG A 42 -3.79 -15.63 -9.28
CA ARG A 42 -3.67 -15.06 -10.63
C ARG A 42 -3.07 -13.65 -10.61
N SER A 43 -3.52 -12.80 -9.68
CA SER A 43 -2.95 -11.45 -9.50
C SER A 43 -1.46 -11.54 -9.13
N TRP A 44 -1.12 -12.47 -8.24
CA TRP A 44 0.27 -12.70 -7.81
C TRP A 44 1.16 -13.22 -8.94
N ALA A 45 0.66 -14.13 -9.77
CA ALA A 45 1.40 -14.59 -10.95
C ALA A 45 1.68 -13.44 -11.93
N ARG A 46 0.76 -12.49 -12.11
CA ARG A 46 0.98 -11.27 -12.92
C ARG A 46 2.04 -10.37 -12.30
N THR A 47 1.97 -10.14 -10.99
CA THR A 47 2.97 -9.35 -10.27
C THR A 47 4.36 -9.98 -10.36
N PHE A 48 4.44 -11.30 -10.20
CA PHE A 48 5.69 -12.06 -10.32
C PHE A 48 6.25 -12.01 -11.74
N ALA A 49 5.41 -12.08 -12.78
CA ALA A 49 5.86 -11.96 -14.16
C ALA A 49 6.48 -10.58 -14.50
N VAL A 50 6.09 -9.52 -13.79
CA VAL A 50 6.61 -8.15 -14.02
C VAL A 50 7.87 -7.87 -13.23
N GLY A 51 7.98 -8.35 -11.98
CA GLY A 51 9.07 -7.96 -11.09
C GLY A 51 9.54 -9.06 -10.13
N GLY A 52 9.28 -10.32 -10.47
CA GLY A 52 9.80 -11.48 -9.74
C GLY A 52 9.32 -11.60 -8.30
N ALA A 53 10.13 -12.28 -7.48
CA ALA A 53 9.85 -12.51 -6.07
C ALA A 53 9.76 -11.20 -5.28
N ASP A 54 10.62 -10.22 -5.58
CA ASP A 54 10.64 -8.91 -4.93
C ASP A 54 9.30 -8.18 -5.09
N ALA A 55 8.72 -8.17 -6.28
CA ALA A 55 7.43 -7.52 -6.52
C ALA A 55 6.27 -8.20 -5.78
N LEU A 56 6.36 -9.51 -5.52
CA LEU A 56 5.33 -10.28 -4.82
C LEU A 56 5.46 -10.16 -3.29
N LEU A 57 6.70 -10.12 -2.80
CA LEU A 57 7.05 -9.91 -1.40
C LEU A 57 6.91 -8.45 -0.98
N ALA A 58 6.93 -7.51 -1.94
CA ALA A 58 6.61 -6.11 -1.70
C ALA A 58 5.25 -6.00 -1.02
N ASN A 59 5.28 -5.50 0.22
CA ASN A 59 4.12 -5.48 1.10
C ASN A 59 3.05 -4.52 0.54
N PRO A 60 1.81 -4.95 0.26
CA PRO A 60 0.75 -4.05 -0.17
C PRO A 60 0.23 -3.18 0.96
N GLN A 61 0.46 -3.57 2.24
CA GLN A 61 0.33 -2.61 3.33
C GLN A 61 1.27 -1.43 3.08
N HIS A 62 2.51 -1.62 2.62
CA HIS A 62 3.44 -0.51 2.33
C HIS A 62 3.13 0.21 1.01
N ARG A 63 2.45 -0.44 0.06
CA ARG A 63 1.93 0.25 -1.15
C ARG A 63 0.69 1.11 -0.89
N THR A 64 0.00 0.94 0.24
CA THR A 64 -1.18 1.76 0.62
C THR A 64 -0.98 2.61 1.88
N SER A 65 -0.05 2.24 2.74
CA SER A 65 0.47 3.08 3.82
C SER A 65 1.87 3.53 3.45
N TYR A 66 1.96 4.63 2.70
CA TYR A 66 3.19 5.42 2.71
C TYR A 66 3.59 5.63 4.18
N GLU A 67 4.85 5.33 4.50
CA GLU A 67 5.38 5.60 5.83
C GLU A 67 5.16 7.07 6.16
N LEU A 68 4.90 7.35 7.44
CA LEU A 68 4.65 8.71 7.89
C LEU A 68 5.78 9.65 7.45
N GLU A 69 7.01 9.17 7.50
CA GLU A 69 8.20 9.89 7.03
C GLU A 69 8.08 10.32 5.56
N VAL A 70 7.69 9.43 4.65
CA VAL A 70 7.49 9.74 3.23
C VAL A 70 6.36 10.76 3.04
N LYS A 71 5.27 10.64 3.81
CA LYS A 71 4.16 11.60 3.74
C LYS A 71 4.61 13.00 4.18
N VAL A 72 5.36 13.07 5.29
CA VAL A 72 5.88 14.33 5.85
C VAL A 72 6.87 14.97 4.90
N ALA A 73 7.85 14.19 4.41
CA ALA A 73 8.86 14.68 3.49
C ALA A 73 8.24 15.22 2.19
N ALA A 74 7.25 14.51 1.64
CA ALA A 74 6.54 14.94 0.44
C ALA A 74 5.68 16.20 0.69
N ALA A 75 5.00 16.29 1.83
CA ALA A 75 4.21 17.46 2.17
C ALA A 75 5.09 18.69 2.43
N HIS A 76 6.19 18.55 3.18
CA HIS A 76 7.18 19.60 3.42
C HIS A 76 7.80 20.10 2.10
N ASP A 77 8.19 19.18 1.20
CA ASP A 77 8.75 19.53 -0.10
C ASP A 77 7.81 20.39 -0.95
N HIS A 78 6.51 20.12 -0.92
CA HIS A 78 5.53 20.92 -1.64
C HIS A 78 5.16 22.23 -0.90
N VAL A 79 4.93 22.15 0.41
CA VAL A 79 4.39 23.25 1.21
C VAL A 79 5.48 24.27 1.59
N ASP A 80 6.63 23.80 2.04
CA ASP A 80 7.70 24.64 2.59
C ASP A 80 8.79 24.94 1.55
N ARG A 81 9.07 24.01 0.63
CA ARG A 81 10.07 24.21 -0.44
C ARG A 81 9.48 24.62 -1.80
N GLY A 82 8.15 24.68 -1.91
CA GLY A 82 7.46 25.15 -3.13
C GLY A 82 7.60 24.25 -4.36
N LYS A 83 8.03 22.99 -4.21
CA LYS A 83 8.15 22.05 -5.34
C LYS A 83 6.78 21.73 -5.93
N SER A 84 6.70 21.49 -7.24
CA SER A 84 5.45 21.07 -7.86
C SER A 84 5.04 19.66 -7.41
N LEU A 85 3.73 19.36 -7.48
CA LEU A 85 3.21 18.03 -7.13
C LEU A 85 3.91 16.92 -7.92
N ARG A 86 4.22 17.17 -9.20
CA ARG A 86 4.85 16.18 -10.08
C ARG A 86 6.29 15.88 -9.68
N GLU A 87 7.07 16.92 -9.34
CA GLU A 87 8.44 16.73 -8.84
C GLU A 87 8.46 15.94 -7.54
N VAL A 88 7.54 16.23 -6.63
CA VAL A 88 7.41 15.51 -5.37
C VAL A 88 6.98 14.06 -5.59
N MET A 89 6.05 13.81 -6.52
CA MET A 89 5.63 12.45 -6.85
C MET A 89 6.77 11.59 -7.39
N VAL A 90 7.62 12.15 -8.26
CA VAL A 90 8.80 11.45 -8.79
C VAL A 90 9.84 11.23 -7.70
N ALA A 91 10.16 12.26 -6.90
CA ALA A 91 11.18 12.18 -5.86
C ALA A 91 10.85 11.17 -4.75
N HIS A 92 9.56 11.04 -4.40
CA HIS A 92 9.11 10.20 -3.28
C HIS A 92 8.40 8.92 -3.73
N GLY A 93 8.39 8.61 -5.04
CA GLY A 93 7.76 7.41 -5.59
C GLY A 93 6.24 7.34 -5.35
N ILE A 94 5.57 8.49 -5.28
CA ILE A 94 4.13 8.57 -4.99
C ILE A 94 3.34 8.37 -6.27
N ALA A 95 2.61 7.27 -6.34
CA ALA A 95 1.80 6.94 -7.52
C ALA A 95 0.50 7.76 -7.63
N SER A 96 0.07 8.44 -6.56
CA SER A 96 -1.23 9.11 -6.48
C SER A 96 -1.11 10.60 -6.13
N GLU A 97 -1.41 11.46 -7.11
CA GLU A 97 -1.47 12.91 -6.89
C GLU A 97 -2.54 13.30 -5.84
N ALA A 98 -3.69 12.62 -5.86
CA ALA A 98 -4.77 12.87 -4.88
C ALA A 98 -4.33 12.61 -3.43
N ALA A 99 -3.49 11.58 -3.21
CA ALA A 99 -2.94 11.27 -1.89
C ALA A 99 -1.99 12.37 -1.43
N LEU A 100 -1.10 12.84 -2.32
CA LEU A 100 -0.19 13.94 -2.02
C LEU A 100 -0.95 15.23 -1.69
N ARG A 101 -1.97 15.60 -2.48
CA ARG A 101 -2.81 16.78 -2.20
C ARG A 101 -3.48 16.71 -0.83
N LEU A 102 -3.95 15.53 -0.43
CA LEU A 102 -4.54 15.32 0.90
C LEU A 102 -3.51 15.54 2.01
N TRP A 103 -2.29 15.02 1.84
CA TRP A 103 -1.21 15.19 2.81
C TRP A 103 -0.78 16.64 2.95
N CYS A 104 -0.57 17.35 1.84
CA CYS A 104 -0.25 18.78 1.86
C CYS A 104 -1.32 19.59 2.59
N ARG A 105 -2.61 19.23 2.42
CA ARG A 105 -3.71 19.89 3.12
C ARG A 105 -3.67 19.65 4.63
N LYS A 106 -3.44 18.40 5.06
CA LYS A 106 -3.31 18.03 6.47
C LYS A 106 -2.08 18.69 7.12
N TYR A 107 -0.95 18.68 6.41
CA TYR A 107 0.29 19.28 6.87
C TYR A 107 0.17 20.80 7.07
N ARG A 108 -0.54 21.51 6.18
CA ARG A 108 -0.86 22.94 6.40
C ARG A 108 -1.77 23.19 7.61
N ALA A 109 -2.64 22.24 7.95
CA ALA A 109 -3.64 22.40 9.00
C ALA A 109 -3.09 22.11 10.42
N GLY A 110 -2.11 21.21 10.54
CA GLY A 110 -1.56 20.81 11.85
C GLY A 110 -0.23 20.08 11.77
N GLY A 111 0.57 20.36 10.74
CA GLY A 111 1.93 19.86 10.59
C GLY A 111 2.04 18.33 10.53
N VAL A 112 3.14 17.83 11.08
CA VAL A 112 3.45 16.40 11.14
C VAL A 112 2.41 15.63 11.94
N GLU A 113 1.90 16.20 13.03
CA GLU A 113 0.92 15.55 13.91
C GLU A 113 -0.40 15.27 13.18
N ALA A 114 -0.93 16.24 12.42
CA ALA A 114 -2.14 16.06 11.62
C ALA A 114 -1.99 15.01 10.49
N LEU A 115 -0.76 14.78 10.06
CA LEU A 115 -0.42 13.77 9.06
C LEU A 115 -0.24 12.37 9.66
N ALA A 116 0.22 12.32 10.90
CA ALA A 116 0.33 11.12 11.74
C ALA A 116 -1.04 10.65 12.24
N GLU A 117 -1.98 11.56 12.47
CA GLU A 117 -3.35 11.24 12.84
C GLU A 117 -4.03 10.43 11.72
N ARG A 118 -4.11 9.10 11.96
CA ARG A 118 -4.94 8.16 11.21
C ARG A 118 -6.37 8.71 11.17
N PRO A 119 -7.18 8.45 10.13
CA PRO A 119 -8.53 8.99 10.07
C PRO A 119 -9.27 8.65 11.36
N ARG A 120 -9.64 9.67 12.15
CA ARG A 120 -10.61 9.50 13.23
C ARG A 120 -11.81 8.82 12.56
N GLY A 121 -12.16 7.63 13.06
CA GLY A 121 -13.33 6.90 12.57
C GLY A 121 -14.58 7.79 12.61
N PRO A 122 -15.66 7.41 11.91
CA PRO A 122 -16.83 8.25 11.81
C PRO A 122 -17.27 8.71 13.20
N LYS A 123 -17.40 10.04 13.37
CA LYS A 123 -17.95 10.67 14.58
C LYS A 123 -19.30 10.00 14.84
N PRO A 124 -19.61 9.51 16.06
CA PRO A 124 -20.94 8.99 16.32
C PRO A 124 -21.95 10.09 15.97
N ARG A 125 -22.92 9.77 15.12
CA ARG A 125 -24.05 10.68 14.86
C ARG A 125 -24.74 10.85 16.22
N GLY A 126 -24.67 12.06 16.76
CA GLY A 126 -25.47 12.43 17.92
C GLY A 126 -26.93 12.24 17.54
N ASN A 127 -27.61 11.33 18.23
CA ASN A 127 -29.05 11.23 18.16
C ASN A 127 -29.60 12.39 19.00
N ALA A 128 -30.25 13.34 18.35
CA ALA A 128 -31.18 14.26 18.98
C ALA A 128 -32.56 13.58 19.02
#